data_AF-A0A7J6VQH2-F1
#
_entry.id   AF-A0A7J6VQH2-F1
#
_cell.length_a   1.000
_cell.length_b   1.000
_cell.length_c   1.000
_cell.angle_alpha   90.00
_cell.angle_beta   90.00
_cell.angle_gamma   90.00
#
_symmetry.space_group_name_H-M   'P 1'
#
loop_
_entity.id
_entity.type
_entity.pdbx_description
1 polymer ?
#
loop_
_entity_poly.entity_id
_entity_poly.type
_entity_poly.pdbx_seq_one_letter_code
_entity_poly.pdbx_strand_id
1 'polypeptide(L)'
;MKKKDKFWDYAEELKGRFLCKFCQKHFPGGVARLKSHLSKQTGRDNAICEKVTEDVQAAALLAIGGVSAQSNKRKSQDFSSTSKEIIVVIDVDQSSSKLQQ
;
A
#
# COMPACT_ATOMS: atom_id res chain seq x y z
N MET A 1 -0.19 -25.05 -6.29
CA MET A 1 -1.17 -24.28 -5.48
C MET A 1 -0.84 -22.80 -5.55
N LYS A 2 -1.80 -21.92 -5.86
CA LYS A 2 -1.59 -20.46 -5.82
C LYS A 2 -1.45 -20.05 -4.35
N LYS A 3 -0.34 -19.43 -3.97
CA LYS A 3 -0.16 -18.89 -2.61
C LYS A 3 -1.15 -17.75 -2.43
N LYS A 4 -1.96 -17.80 -1.36
CA LYS A 4 -2.82 -16.67 -0.98
C LYS A 4 -1.93 -15.50 -0.58
N ASP A 5 -2.34 -14.30 -0.94
CA ASP A 5 -1.60 -13.09 -0.60
C ASP A 5 -1.61 -12.87 0.91
N LYS A 6 -0.46 -12.53 1.50
CA LYS A 6 -0.28 -12.32 2.95
C LYS A 6 -1.20 -11.23 3.52
N PHE A 7 -1.67 -10.30 2.69
CA PHE A 7 -2.57 -9.25 3.18
C PHE A 7 -3.95 -9.78 3.62
N TRP A 8 -4.33 -10.98 3.20
CA TRP A 8 -5.55 -11.62 3.71
C TRP A 8 -5.47 -11.98 5.19
N ASP A 9 -4.29 -11.96 5.82
CA ASP A 9 -4.22 -12.11 7.28
C ASP A 9 -4.84 -10.91 8.02
N TYR A 10 -4.89 -9.75 7.36
CA TYR A 10 -5.43 -8.50 7.91
C TYR A 10 -6.90 -8.24 7.56
N ALA A 11 -7.53 -9.13 6.81
CA ALA A 11 -8.92 -9.03 6.40
C ALA A 11 -9.62 -10.38 6.41
N GLU A 12 -10.94 -10.39 6.32
CA GLU A 12 -11.68 -11.60 6.01
C GLU A 12 -12.09 -11.59 4.54
N GLU A 13 -11.74 -12.65 3.81
CA GLU A 13 -12.16 -12.85 2.42
C GLU A 13 -13.63 -13.28 2.40
N LEU A 14 -14.48 -12.40 1.90
CA LEU A 14 -15.89 -12.67 1.64
C LEU A 14 -16.10 -12.81 0.13
N LYS A 15 -17.22 -13.38 -0.30
CA LYS A 15 -17.52 -13.60 -1.74
C LYS A 15 -17.57 -12.27 -2.51
N GLY A 16 -16.43 -11.85 -3.08
CA GLY A 16 -16.26 -10.58 -3.82
C GLY A 16 -16.14 -9.32 -2.95
N ARG A 17 -15.95 -9.49 -1.64
CA ARG A 17 -15.83 -8.40 -0.66
C ARG A 17 -14.76 -8.74 0.37
N PHE A 18 -14.39 -7.78 1.19
CA PHE A 18 -13.55 -8.03 2.35
C PHE A 18 -13.99 -7.25 3.58
N LEU A 19 -13.80 -7.85 4.76
CA LEU A 19 -13.95 -7.19 6.06
C LEU A 19 -12.56 -6.82 6.59
N CYS A 20 -12.30 -5.54 6.81
CA CYS A 20 -11.05 -5.11 7.42
C CYS A 20 -11.05 -5.42 8.92
N LYS A 21 -10.05 -6.14 9.43
CA LYS A 21 -9.97 -6.50 10.87
C LYS A 21 -9.66 -5.29 11.77
N PHE A 22 -9.09 -4.22 11.22
CA PHE A 22 -8.74 -3.00 11.97
C PHE A 22 -9.93 -2.07 12.16
N CYS A 23 -10.60 -1.68 11.08
CA CYS A 23 -11.75 -0.78 11.16
C CYS A 23 -13.11 -1.50 11.22
N GLN A 24 -13.14 -2.83 11.07
CA GLN A 24 -14.35 -3.65 11.06
C GLN A 24 -15.39 -3.18 10.03
N LYS A 25 -14.94 -2.55 8.95
CA LYS A 25 -15.79 -2.09 7.84
C LYS A 25 -15.71 -3.07 6.67
N HIS A 26 -16.84 -3.22 5.99
CA HIS A 26 -16.97 -4.05 4.78
C HIS A 26 -16.73 -3.21 3.54
N PHE A 27 -15.91 -3.73 2.62
CA PHE A 27 -15.60 -3.08 1.36
C PHE A 27 -15.81 -4.02 0.17
N PRO A 28 -16.30 -3.50 -0.97
CA PRO A 28 -16.32 -4.26 -2.21
C PRO A 28 -14.91 -4.45 -2.78
N GLY A 29 -14.69 -5.58 -3.45
CA GLY A 29 -13.43 -5.89 -4.15
C GLY A 29 -12.57 -6.92 -3.44
N GLY A 30 -11.33 -7.06 -3.89
CA GLY A 30 -10.36 -8.04 -3.40
C GLY A 30 -9.06 -7.41 -2.89
N VAL A 31 -7.99 -8.20 -2.89
CA VAL A 31 -6.71 -7.86 -2.26
C VAL A 31 -6.09 -6.53 -2.72
N ALA A 32 -6.29 -6.11 -3.98
CA ALA A 32 -5.77 -4.83 -4.47
C ALA A 32 -6.41 -3.62 -3.76
N ARG A 33 -7.72 -3.68 -3.53
CA ARG A 33 -8.49 -2.67 -2.79
C ARG A 33 -8.16 -2.73 -1.30
N LEU A 34 -7.91 -3.93 -0.76
CA LEU A 34 -7.42 -4.13 0.60
C LEU A 34 -6.03 -3.49 0.82
N LYS A 35 -5.05 -3.73 -0.06
CA LYS A 35 -3.72 -3.08 0.01
C LYS A 35 -3.86 -1.55 0.04
N SER A 36 -4.69 -0.99 -0.84
CA SER A 36 -4.94 0.46 -0.89
C SER A 36 -5.60 1.00 0.39
N HIS A 37 -6.51 0.24 0.99
CA HIS A 37 -7.15 0.60 2.26
C HIS A 37 -6.13 0.62 3.42
N LEU A 38 -5.24 -0.38 3.47
CA LEU A 38 -4.20 -0.52 4.50
C LEU A 38 -3.07 0.51 4.36
N SER A 39 -2.77 0.96 3.15
CA SER A 39 -1.66 1.88 2.89
C SER A 39 -1.90 3.32 3.39
N LYS A 40 -3.12 3.63 3.87
CA LYS A 40 -3.60 4.97 4.24
C LYS A 40 -3.30 6.06 3.19
N GLN A 41 -3.15 5.67 1.93
CA GLN A 41 -2.84 6.60 0.87
C GLN A 41 -4.12 7.26 0.40
N THR A 42 -4.20 8.57 0.58
CA THR A 42 -5.32 9.41 0.12
C THR A 42 -5.28 9.53 -1.42
N GLY A 43 -6.44 9.68 -2.06
CA GLY A 43 -6.55 9.90 -3.51
C GLY A 43 -6.87 8.68 -4.38
N ARG A 44 -7.13 7.50 -3.77
CA ARG A 44 -7.76 6.37 -4.46
C ARG A 44 -9.17 6.23 -3.90
N ASP A 45 -10.17 5.86 -4.70
CA ASP A 45 -11.61 5.81 -4.34
C ASP A 45 -12.01 4.88 -3.17
N ASN A 46 -11.06 4.48 -2.34
CA ASN A 46 -11.26 3.70 -1.13
C ASN A 46 -11.06 4.56 0.09
N ALA A 47 -11.98 4.43 1.05
CA ALA A 47 -11.76 4.96 2.39
C ALA A 47 -10.46 4.41 2.97
N ILE A 48 -9.63 5.28 3.53
CA ILE A 48 -8.41 4.89 4.24
C ILE A 48 -8.75 4.25 5.59
N CYS A 49 -7.88 3.37 6.08
CA CYS A 49 -8.04 2.80 7.42
C CYS A 49 -7.22 3.56 8.45
N GLU A 50 -7.86 4.36 9.30
CA GLU A 50 -7.17 5.11 10.36
C GLU A 50 -6.61 4.19 11.46
N LYS A 51 -7.25 3.03 11.68
CA LYS A 51 -6.91 2.07 12.75
C LYS A 51 -5.79 1.07 12.39
N VAL A 52 -5.16 1.19 11.24
CA VAL A 52 -4.06 0.30 10.81
C VAL A 52 -2.75 0.69 11.52
N THR A 53 -1.99 -0.32 11.94
CA THR A 53 -0.66 -0.15 12.53
C THR A 53 0.38 0.25 11.49
N GLU A 54 1.44 0.91 11.94
CA GLU A 54 2.48 1.45 11.05
C GLU A 54 3.18 0.36 10.24
N ASP A 55 3.47 -0.81 10.84
CA ASP A 55 4.11 -1.93 10.14
C ASP A 55 3.30 -2.42 8.94
N VAL A 56 1.99 -2.55 9.13
CA VAL A 56 1.06 -3.04 8.10
C VAL A 56 0.85 -1.98 7.02
N GLN A 57 0.80 -0.71 7.42
CA GLN A 57 0.73 0.41 6.50
C GLN A 57 1.97 0.48 5.60
N ALA A 58 3.18 0.38 6.17
CA ALA A 58 4.43 0.38 5.43
C ALA A 58 4.51 -0.82 4.47
N ALA A 59 4.16 -2.02 4.94
CA ALA A 59 4.11 -3.21 4.09
C ALA A 59 3.13 -3.05 2.91
N ALA A 60 1.96 -2.46 3.16
CA ALA A 60 0.96 -2.21 2.13
C ALA A 60 1.41 -1.16 1.12
N LEU A 61 2.04 -0.07 1.57
CA LEU A 61 2.63 0.95 0.70
C LEU A 61 3.70 0.36 -0.22
N LEU A 62 4.63 -0.43 0.32
CA LEU A 62 5.66 -1.13 -0.48
C LEU A 62 5.05 -2.07 -1.51
N ALA A 63 3.99 -2.80 -1.13
CA ALA A 63 3.31 -3.71 -2.04
C ALA A 63 2.56 -3.00 -3.19
N ILE A 64 2.19 -1.73 -3.02
CA ILE A 64 1.58 -0.91 -4.07
C ILE A 64 2.65 -0.19 -4.90
N GLY A 65 3.72 0.29 -4.26
CA GLY A 65 4.83 1.01 -4.89
C GLY A 65 5.85 0.13 -5.62
N GLY A 66 5.84 -1.19 -5.38
CA GLY A 66 6.77 -2.18 -5.95
C GLY A 66 6.56 -2.52 -7.43
N VAL A 67 6.19 -1.55 -8.26
CA VAL A 67 6.24 -1.65 -9.73
C VAL A 67 7.04 -0.46 -10.29
N SER A 68 8.27 -0.30 -9.84
CA SER A 68 9.27 0.46 -10.60
C SER A 68 10.25 -0.54 -11.24
N ALA A 69 10.39 -0.43 -12.56
CA ALA A 69 11.28 -1.19 -13.45
C ALA A 69 10.85 -2.62 -13.88
N GLN A 70 9.77 -2.75 -14.66
CA GLN A 70 9.89 -3.52 -15.91
C GLN A 70 9.00 -2.92 -17.01
N SER A 71 9.66 -2.62 -18.12
CA SER A 71 9.18 -1.92 -19.29
C SER A 71 8.01 -2.64 -20.01
N ASN A 72 7.17 -1.80 -20.63
CA ASN A 72 6.24 -2.06 -21.74
C ASN A 72 4.78 -2.50 -21.46
N LYS A 73 3.90 -1.57 -21.90
CA LYS A 73 2.60 -1.79 -22.59
C LYS A 73 1.32 -1.97 -21.75
N ARG A 74 0.81 -0.81 -21.31
CA ARG A 74 -0.60 -0.33 -21.27
C ARG A 74 -1.75 -1.33 -20.97
N LYS A 75 -2.44 -1.10 -19.85
CA LYS A 75 -3.89 -0.85 -19.86
C LYS A 75 -4.24 0.19 -18.78
N SER A 76 -4.70 1.34 -19.25
CA SER A 76 -5.28 2.43 -18.50
C SER A 76 -6.49 1.94 -17.69
N GLN A 77 -6.48 2.18 -16.39
CA GLN A 77 -7.66 2.69 -15.67
C GLN A 77 -7.14 3.85 -14.81
N ASP A 78 -7.77 4.99 -15.00
CA ASP A 78 -7.29 6.33 -14.72
C ASP A 78 -6.61 6.50 -13.36
N PHE A 79 -5.28 6.60 -13.43
CA PHE A 79 -4.42 7.13 -12.38
C PHE A 79 -4.31 8.63 -12.64
N SER A 80 -5.34 9.39 -12.28
CA SER A 80 -5.31 10.84 -12.47
C SER A 80 -4.52 11.48 -11.33
N SER A 81 -3.22 11.67 -11.58
CA SER A 81 -2.42 12.69 -10.94
C SER A 81 -3.10 14.05 -11.13
N THR A 82 -3.55 14.68 -10.05
CA THR A 82 -3.53 16.14 -9.97
C THR A 82 -2.51 16.49 -8.89
N SER A 83 -1.38 16.98 -9.37
CA SER A 83 -0.24 17.42 -8.58
C SER A 83 -0.65 18.46 -7.54
N LYS A 84 -0.45 18.15 -6.26
CA LYS A 84 0.05 19.12 -5.28
C LYS A 84 1.13 18.42 -4.47
N GLU A 85 2.31 18.96 -4.59
CA GLU A 85 3.58 18.42 -4.15
C GLU A 85 3.64 18.31 -2.64
N ILE A 86 4.01 17.13 -2.13
CA ILE A 86 4.72 17.02 -0.84
C ILE A 86 5.88 16.06 -1.09
N ILE A 87 6.98 16.64 -1.54
CA ILE A 87 8.28 15.99 -1.52
C ILE A 87 8.70 15.99 -0.05
N VAL A 88 8.46 14.89 0.66
CA VAL A 88 9.17 14.64 1.92
C VAL A 88 10.58 14.22 1.56
N VAL A 89 11.45 15.23 1.40
CA VAL A 89 12.90 15.05 1.49
C VAL A 89 13.20 14.62 2.93
N ILE A 90 13.35 13.31 3.13
CA ILE A 90 14.03 12.79 4.31
C ILE A 90 15.52 12.86 3.99
N ASP A 91 16.14 14.00 4.30
CA ASP A 91 17.59 14.11 4.47
C ASP A 91 17.98 13.21 5.64
N VAL A 92 18.34 11.96 5.35
CA VAL A 92 19.10 11.13 6.29
C VAL A 92 20.57 11.40 6.01
N ASP A 93 21.10 12.34 6.79
CA ASP A 93 22.51 12.58 7.02
C ASP A 93 23.22 11.25 7.28
N GLN A 94 24.01 10.78 6.30
CA GLN A 94 24.80 9.57 6.43
C GLN A 94 26.09 9.88 7.19
N SER A 95 25.97 10.15 8.49
CA SER A 95 27.11 10.18 9.40
C SER A 95 27.21 8.87 10.19
N SER A 96 28.03 7.91 9.72
CA SER A 96 28.97 7.21 10.62
C SER A 96 29.87 6.13 9.96
N SER A 97 31.16 6.48 9.88
CA SER A 97 32.33 5.80 10.48
C SER A 97 32.69 4.31 10.21
N LYS A 98 33.94 4.10 9.75
CA LYS A 98 34.87 2.97 10.04
C LYS A 98 36.24 3.24 9.38
N LEU A 99 37.28 3.70 10.09
CA LEU A 99 38.29 3.01 10.91
C LEU A 99 39.32 2.15 10.13
N GLN A 100 40.59 2.62 10.16
CA GLN A 100 41.91 1.97 10.09
C GLN A 100 42.23 0.94 8.98
N GLN A 101 43.21 1.28 8.15
CA GLN A 101 44.58 0.73 8.20
C GLN A 101 45.57 1.69 7.52
#